data_AF-A0A958BLT6-F1
#
_entry.id   AF-A0A958BLT6-F1
#
_cell.length_a   1.000
_cell.length_b   1.000
_cell.length_c   1.000
_cell.angle_alpha   90.00
_cell.angle_beta   90.00
_cell.angle_gamma   90.00
#
_symmetry.space_group_name_H-M   'P 1'
#
loop_
_entity.id
_entity.type
_entity.pdbx_description
1 polymer ?
#
loop_
_entity_poly.entity_id
_entity_poly.type
_entity_poly.pdbx_seq_one_letter_code
_entity_poly.pdbx_strand_id
1 'polypeptide(L)'
;WLWHAVEETEHKAVAFDVFRAVGGSEARRLWGVPLTVVGIGPMAIGVFLYLATADKQLTNRRSWRNLGRVLFGRNGILRLTAPRLATYARRGFHPWHHDNYALIQAWKAQFAGSYAVV
;
A
#
# COMPACT_ATOMS: atom_id res chain seq x y z
N TRP A 1 1.90 -0.90 17.59
CA TRP A 1 2.08 -0.30 16.25
C TRP A 1 3.43 -0.68 15.63
N LEU A 2 4.56 -0.55 16.34
CA LEU A 2 5.87 -1.04 15.85
C LEU A 2 5.90 -2.54 15.55
N TRP A 3 5.34 -3.36 16.44
CA TRP A 3 5.16 -4.81 16.24
C TRP A 3 4.45 -5.12 14.90
N HIS A 4 3.25 -4.54 14.67
CA HIS A 4 2.53 -4.67 13.38
C HIS A 4 3.34 -4.19 12.18
N ALA A 5 4.12 -3.11 12.32
CA ALA A 5 4.92 -2.60 11.21
C ALA A 5 6.04 -3.59 10.83
N VAL A 6 6.64 -4.27 11.80
CA VAL A 6 7.64 -5.32 11.57
C VAL A 6 6.97 -6.55 10.96
N GLU A 7 5.87 -7.03 11.54
CA GLU A 7 5.09 -8.16 11.02
C GLU A 7 4.64 -7.94 9.56
N GLU A 8 4.07 -6.79 9.23
CA GLU A 8 3.66 -6.45 7.86
C GLU A 8 4.86 -6.39 6.89
N THR A 9 6.03 -5.97 7.38
CA THR A 9 7.27 -5.94 6.60
C THR A 9 7.81 -7.35 6.33
N GLU A 10 7.56 -8.31 7.20
CA GLU A 10 7.88 -9.73 6.97
C GLU A 10 6.85 -10.37 6.03
N HIS A 11 5.56 -10.13 6.28
CA HIS A 11 4.45 -10.67 5.50
C HIS A 11 4.48 -10.28 4.02
N LYS A 12 4.93 -9.06 3.68
CA LYS A 12 5.02 -8.63 2.26
C LYS A 12 5.89 -9.55 1.41
N ALA A 13 6.98 -10.08 1.99
CA ALA A 13 7.90 -10.95 1.29
C ALA A 13 7.35 -12.38 1.24
N VAL A 14 6.85 -12.88 2.38
CA VAL A 14 6.21 -14.20 2.47
C VAL A 14 5.06 -14.34 1.48
N ALA A 15 4.18 -13.32 1.37
CA ALA A 15 3.07 -13.33 0.43
C ALA A 15 3.54 -13.40 -1.04
N PHE A 16 4.63 -12.70 -1.37
CA PHE A 16 5.22 -12.76 -2.70
C PHE A 16 5.81 -14.14 -3.00
N ASP A 17 6.55 -14.71 -2.06
CA ASP A 17 7.19 -16.02 -2.20
C ASP A 17 6.13 -17.12 -2.35
N VAL A 18 5.07 -17.09 -1.53
CA VAL A 18 3.92 -18.00 -1.65
C VAL A 18 3.24 -17.86 -3.02
N PHE A 19 2.98 -16.62 -3.47
CA PHE A 19 2.39 -16.38 -4.79
C PHE A 19 3.24 -16.99 -5.92
N ARG A 20 4.57 -16.86 -5.85
CA ARG A 20 5.49 -17.45 -6.82
C ARG A 20 5.53 -18.97 -6.72
N ALA A 21 5.55 -19.52 -5.51
CA ALA A 21 5.59 -20.97 -5.25
C ALA A 21 4.36 -21.70 -5.80
N VAL A 22 3.17 -21.09 -5.76
CA VAL A 22 1.94 -21.66 -6.34
C VAL A 22 1.79 -21.41 -7.85
N GLY A 23 2.85 -20.95 -8.53
CA GLY A 23 2.85 -20.74 -9.98
C GLY A 23 2.36 -19.36 -10.44
N GLY A 24 2.38 -18.34 -9.58
CA GLY A 24 2.05 -16.97 -9.93
C GLY A 24 3.01 -16.38 -10.96
N SER A 25 2.50 -16.04 -12.14
CA SER A 25 3.30 -15.41 -13.21
C SER A 25 3.46 -13.89 -12.99
N GLU A 26 4.49 -13.31 -13.61
CA GLU A 26 4.70 -11.87 -13.59
C GLU A 26 3.51 -11.11 -14.21
N ALA A 27 2.95 -11.64 -15.31
CA ALA A 27 1.75 -11.08 -15.91
C ALA A 27 0.58 -11.04 -14.92
N ARG A 28 0.33 -12.15 -14.19
CA ARG A 28 -0.73 -12.22 -13.18
C ARG A 28 -0.51 -11.20 -12.06
N ARG A 29 0.74 -11.01 -11.62
CA ARG A 29 1.11 -9.98 -10.65
C ARG A 29 0.77 -8.57 -11.15
N LEU A 30 1.16 -8.25 -12.38
CA LEU A 30 0.91 -6.93 -12.99
C LEU A 30 -0.58 -6.66 -13.19
N TRP A 31 -1.36 -7.69 -13.55
CA TRP A 31 -2.82 -7.60 -13.63
C TRP A 31 -3.52 -7.41 -12.29
N GLY A 32 -2.87 -7.77 -11.18
CA GLY A 32 -3.39 -7.54 -9.83
C GLY A 32 -3.68 -6.05 -9.56
N VAL A 33 -2.80 -5.15 -10.02
CA VAL A 33 -2.94 -3.71 -9.79
C VAL A 33 -4.23 -3.13 -10.40
N PRO A 34 -4.50 -3.27 -11.72
CA PRO A 34 -5.74 -2.78 -12.29
C PRO A 34 -6.97 -3.51 -11.73
N LEU A 35 -6.88 -4.81 -11.39
CA LEU A 35 -7.98 -5.50 -10.73
C LEU A 35 -8.33 -4.87 -9.37
N THR A 36 -7.33 -4.55 -8.55
CA THR A 36 -7.54 -3.89 -7.26
C THR A 36 -8.14 -2.50 -7.45
N VAL A 37 -7.66 -1.73 -8.44
CA VAL A 37 -8.19 -0.40 -8.74
C VAL A 37 -9.65 -0.48 -9.18
N VAL A 38 -10.02 -1.43 -10.04
CA VAL A 38 -11.40 -1.60 -10.50
C VAL A 38 -12.30 -2.20 -9.42
N GLY A 39 -11.78 -3.08 -8.56
CA GLY A 39 -12.55 -3.71 -7.48
C GLY A 39 -12.86 -2.75 -6.33
N ILE A 40 -11.89 -1.92 -5.92
CA ILE A 40 -12.01 -1.03 -4.76
C ILE A 40 -12.33 0.41 -5.16
N GLY A 41 -11.82 0.87 -6.30
CA GLY A 41 -11.93 2.26 -6.75
C GLY A 41 -13.37 2.77 -6.83
N PRO A 42 -14.32 2.05 -7.46
CA PRO A 42 -15.73 2.48 -7.51
C PRO A 42 -16.36 2.60 -6.13
N MET A 43 -16.05 1.68 -5.22
CA MET A 43 -16.53 1.74 -3.83
C MET A 43 -15.98 2.97 -3.12
N ALA A 44 -14.68 3.22 -3.22
CA ALA A 44 -14.04 4.38 -2.60
C ALA A 44 -14.59 5.71 -3.14
N ILE A 45 -14.79 5.80 -4.47
CA ILE A 45 -15.39 6.98 -5.12
C ILE A 45 -16.85 7.13 -4.66
N GLY A 46 -17.62 6.05 -4.61
CA GLY A 46 -19.01 6.06 -4.17
C GLY A 46 -19.17 6.56 -2.73
N VAL A 47 -18.37 6.04 -1.80
CA VAL A 47 -18.35 6.50 -0.41
C VAL A 47 -17.93 7.98 -0.32
N PHE A 48 -16.90 8.38 -1.06
CA PHE A 48 -16.47 9.78 -1.10
C PHE A 48 -17.59 10.72 -1.59
N LEU A 49 -18.26 10.37 -2.69
CA LEU A 49 -19.35 11.17 -3.25
C LEU A 49 -20.55 11.21 -2.31
N TYR A 50 -20.88 10.10 -1.66
CA TYR A 50 -21.95 10.04 -0.66
C TYR A 50 -21.69 11.03 0.48
N LEU A 51 -20.49 10.99 1.08
CA LEU A 51 -20.10 11.90 2.15
C LEU A 51 -20.06 13.37 1.68
N ALA A 52 -19.50 13.63 0.49
CA ALA A 52 -19.46 14.97 -0.08
C ALA A 52 -20.86 15.53 -0.37
N THR A 53 -21.83 14.67 -0.70
CA THR A 53 -23.23 15.05 -0.89
C THR A 53 -23.89 15.38 0.45
N ALA A 54 -23.71 14.52 1.46
CA ALA A 54 -24.25 14.73 2.81
C ALA A 54 -23.78 16.07 3.41
N ASP A 55 -22.51 16.42 3.20
CA ASP A 55 -21.92 17.67 3.70
C ASP A 55 -22.14 18.88 2.76
N LYS A 56 -22.93 18.72 1.69
CA LYS A 56 -23.20 19.75 0.65
C LYS A 56 -21.93 20.35 0.03
N GLN A 57 -20.86 19.56 -0.09
CA GLN A 57 -19.55 20.01 -0.59
C GLN A 57 -19.37 19.85 -2.11
N LEU A 58 -20.30 19.21 -2.82
CA LEU A 58 -20.17 18.93 -4.25
C LEU A 58 -19.93 20.18 -5.12
N THR A 59 -20.51 21.33 -4.77
CA THR A 59 -20.32 22.60 -5.50
C THR A 59 -19.20 23.46 -4.92
N ASN A 60 -18.60 23.05 -3.79
CA ASN A 60 -17.60 23.84 -3.09
C ASN A 60 -16.22 23.71 -3.76
N ARG A 61 -15.88 24.71 -4.58
CA ARG A 61 -14.58 24.79 -5.27
C ARG A 61 -13.37 24.73 -4.33
N ARG A 62 -13.49 25.22 -3.09
CA ARG A 62 -12.40 25.15 -2.09
C ARG A 62 -12.14 23.70 -1.66
N SER A 63 -13.20 22.91 -1.48
CA SER A 63 -13.11 21.50 -1.09
C SER A 63 -12.48 20.67 -2.21
N TRP A 64 -12.86 20.89 -3.47
CA TRP A 64 -12.22 20.25 -4.62
C TRP A 64 -10.74 20.62 -4.78
N ARG A 65 -10.39 21.89 -4.55
CA ARG A 65 -8.97 22.31 -4.55
C ARG A 65 -8.18 21.63 -3.43
N ASN A 66 -8.77 21.48 -2.25
CA ASN A 66 -8.15 20.77 -1.14
C ASN A 66 -7.98 19.28 -1.46
N LEU A 67 -8.99 18.62 -2.06
CA LEU A 67 -8.88 17.25 -2.56
C LEU A 67 -7.73 17.11 -3.56
N GLY A 68 -7.65 18.02 -4.54
CA GLY A 68 -6.55 18.05 -5.50
C GLY A 68 -5.19 18.16 -4.81
N ARG A 69 -5.07 18.97 -3.75
CA ARG A 69 -3.83 19.05 -2.95
C ARG A 69 -3.55 17.76 -2.18
N VAL A 70 -4.56 17.09 -1.63
CA VAL A 70 -4.40 15.81 -0.92
C VAL A 70 -3.98 14.67 -1.86
N LEU A 71 -4.48 14.67 -3.10
CA LEU A 71 -4.13 13.64 -4.07
C LEU A 71 -2.80 13.91 -4.78
N PHE A 72 -2.57 15.14 -5.23
CA PHE A 72 -1.49 15.50 -6.15
C PHE A 72 -0.47 16.50 -5.59
N GLY A 73 -0.68 17.01 -4.38
CA GLY A 73 0.24 17.94 -3.73
C GLY A 73 1.61 17.32 -3.44
N ARG A 74 2.51 18.10 -2.80
CA ARG A 74 3.89 17.67 -2.49
C ARG A 74 3.94 16.32 -1.76
N ASN A 75 3.04 16.13 -0.79
CA ASN A 75 2.87 14.89 -0.03
C ASN A 75 1.56 14.18 -0.41
N GLY A 76 1.12 14.33 -1.66
CA GLY A 76 -0.15 13.81 -2.12
C GLY A 76 -0.13 12.28 -2.25
N ILE A 77 -1.26 11.65 -1.98
CA ILE A 77 -1.41 10.18 -1.99
C ILE A 77 -0.92 9.59 -3.33
N LEU A 78 -1.38 10.12 -4.46
CA LEU A 78 -1.02 9.59 -5.77
C LEU A 78 0.44 9.87 -6.11
N ARG A 79 0.97 11.04 -5.73
CA ARG A 79 2.37 11.40 -5.94
C ARG A 79 3.33 10.48 -5.20
N LEU A 80 2.98 10.08 -3.98
CA LEU A 80 3.78 9.16 -3.17
C LEU A 80 3.60 7.70 -3.60
N THR A 81 2.43 7.30 -4.07
CA THR A 81 2.13 5.91 -4.44
C THR A 81 2.61 5.56 -5.86
N ALA A 82 2.52 6.49 -6.82
CA ALA A 82 2.92 6.26 -8.22
C ALA A 82 4.35 5.69 -8.40
N PRO A 83 5.42 6.23 -7.79
CA PRO A 83 6.77 5.66 -7.95
C PRO A 83 6.91 4.27 -7.32
N ARG A 84 6.14 3.97 -6.26
CA ARG A 84 6.13 2.65 -5.63
C ARG A 84 5.45 1.62 -6.52
N LEU A 85 4.32 1.98 -7.14
CA LEU A 85 3.66 1.14 -8.15
C LEU A 85 4.54 0.95 -9.38
N ALA A 86 5.25 1.99 -9.82
CA ALA A 86 6.21 1.86 -10.91
C ALA A 86 7.34 0.88 -10.56
N THR A 87 7.82 0.90 -9.31
CA THR A 87 8.82 -0.05 -8.82
C THR A 87 8.27 -1.47 -8.76
N TYR A 88 7.04 -1.65 -8.28
CA TYR A 88 6.32 -2.93 -8.28
C TYR A 88 6.14 -3.49 -9.69
N ALA A 89 5.92 -2.62 -10.68
CA ALA A 89 5.73 -3.01 -12.07
C ALA A 89 7.03 -3.42 -12.80
N ARG A 90 8.21 -3.24 -12.18
CA ARG A 90 9.49 -3.60 -12.82
C ARG A 90 9.65 -5.11 -12.96
N ARG A 91 10.31 -5.49 -14.05
CA ARG A 91 10.79 -6.85 -14.26
C ARG A 91 11.76 -7.28 -13.16
N GLY A 92 11.55 -8.49 -12.65
CA GLY A 92 12.35 -9.03 -11.54
C GLY A 92 12.11 -8.35 -10.19
N PHE A 93 11.03 -7.57 -10.01
CA PHE A 93 10.70 -7.00 -8.69
C PHE A 93 10.57 -8.10 -7.62
N HIS A 94 11.25 -7.88 -6.49
CA HIS A 94 11.09 -8.64 -5.25
C HIS A 94 10.87 -7.65 -4.08
N PRO A 95 9.96 -7.93 -3.12
CA PRO A 95 9.76 -7.05 -1.97
C PRO A 95 11.03 -6.82 -1.13
N TRP A 96 11.95 -7.79 -1.11
CA TRP A 96 13.26 -7.69 -0.46
C TRP A 96 14.23 -6.70 -1.11
N HIS A 97 13.97 -6.22 -2.34
CA HIS A 97 14.80 -5.15 -2.92
C HIS A 97 14.73 -3.84 -2.12
N HIS A 98 13.70 -3.69 -1.27
CA HIS A 98 13.75 -2.72 -0.19
C HIS A 98 14.26 -3.45 1.05
N ASP A 99 15.57 -3.40 1.26
CA ASP A 99 16.20 -4.03 2.42
C ASP A 99 15.73 -3.34 3.71
N ASN A 100 14.83 -4.02 4.41
CA ASN A 100 14.36 -3.64 5.74
C ASN A 100 14.82 -4.67 6.78
N TYR A 101 15.67 -5.62 6.39
CA TYR A 101 16.06 -6.73 7.24
C TYR A 101 16.87 -6.22 8.44
N ALA A 102 17.77 -5.27 8.22
CA ALA A 102 18.53 -4.64 9.31
C ALA A 102 17.62 -3.95 10.34
N LEU A 103 16.53 -3.30 9.90
CA LEU A 103 15.56 -2.65 10.78
C LEU A 103 14.74 -3.67 11.59
N ILE A 104 14.32 -4.75 10.94
CA ILE A 104 13.61 -5.87 11.58
C ILE A 104 14.51 -6.52 12.65
N GLN A 105 15.78 -6.78 12.32
CA GLN A 105 16.72 -7.45 13.23
C GLN A 105 17.09 -6.56 14.41
N ALA A 106 17.32 -5.26 14.19
CA ALA A 106 17.56 -4.31 15.27
C ALA A 106 16.38 -4.27 16.25
N TRP A 107 15.15 -4.25 15.72
CA TRP A 107 13.95 -4.28 16.53
C TRP A 107 13.79 -5.63 17.27
N LYS A 108 14.00 -6.77 16.60
CA LYS A 108 13.95 -8.10 17.23
C LYS A 108 14.97 -8.24 18.36
N ALA A 109 16.19 -7.74 18.17
CA ALA A 109 17.21 -7.73 19.21
C ALA A 109 16.80 -6.88 20.42
N GLN A 110 16.15 -5.72 20.18
CA GLN A 110 15.66 -4.84 21.23
C GLN A 110 14.50 -5.45 22.04
N PHE A 111 13.65 -6.26 21.41
CA PHE A 111 12.40 -6.78 22.02
C PHE A 111 12.38 -8.31 22.20
N ALA A 112 13.54 -8.98 22.12
CA ALA A 112 13.67 -10.44 22.21
C ALA A 112 13.10 -11.04 23.51
N GLY A 113 13.11 -10.30 24.61
CA GLY A 113 12.56 -10.74 25.92
C GLY A 113 11.04 -10.65 26.06
N SER A 114 10.35 -9.99 25.12
CA SER A 114 8.89 -9.76 25.14
C SER A 114 8.11 -10.63 24.14
N TYR A 115 8.81 -11.46 23.36
CA TYR A 115 8.23 -12.45 22.45
C TYR A 115 8.31 -13.85 23.08
N ALA A 116 7.35 -14.19 23.94
CA ALA A 116 7.01 -15.60 24.12
C ALA A 116 6.13 -16.00 22.94
N VAL A 117 6.62 -16.91 22.11
CA VAL A 117 5.81 -17.56 21.06
C VAL A 117 4.68 -18.30 21.77
N VAL A 118 3.42 -17.93 21.46
CA VAL A 118 2.23 -18.71 21.82
C VAL A 118 2.10 -19.87 20.84
#